data_AF-A0A3N5D5W7-F1
#
_entry.id   AF-A0A3N5D5W7-F1
#
_cell.length_a   1.000
_cell.length_b   1.000
_cell.length_c   1.000
_cell.angle_alpha   90.00
_cell.angle_beta   90.00
_cell.angle_gamma   90.00
#
_symmetry.space_group_name_H-M   'P 1'
#
loop_
_entity.id
_entity.type
_entity.pdbx_description
1 polymer ?
#
loop_
_entity_poly.entity_id
_entity_poly.type
_entity_poly.pdbx_seq_one_letter_code
_entity_poly.pdbx_strand_id
1 'polypeptide(L)'
;MMRKLTTAALLLSAVMSNYVHAGVVMGGTRVIYPQGKREVSFSVTNMEKQTPYLIQSWIENFDSKNTQTAPFVVTPPLFRLDPEQKNVLRISYIGTPLPADRESVFWLNVKNIAPARKENSNKLQINVKSKFKIFFRPQGLKGEPALAYKQLTFSCDGNRLTAHNPTPYFISFYQVKVAASAIKEPGMIAPFSDRRWNTACGGAVSWQAINDFGGLTRVATQS
;
A
#
# COMPACT_ATOMS: atom_id res chain seq x y z
N MET A 1 -7.87 -35.26 -44.06
CA MET A 1 -7.04 -34.03 -44.11
C MET A 1 -7.56 -32.92 -43.17
N MET A 2 -8.87 -32.66 -43.10
CA MET A 2 -9.49 -31.65 -42.20
C MET A 2 -9.19 -31.80 -40.69
N ARG A 3 -9.11 -33.03 -40.15
CA ARG A 3 -8.78 -33.25 -38.71
C ARG A 3 -7.35 -32.84 -38.31
N LYS A 4 -6.41 -32.81 -39.27
CA LYS A 4 -5.03 -32.33 -39.04
C LYS A 4 -4.93 -30.81 -39.13
N LEU A 5 -5.82 -30.15 -39.89
CA LEU A 5 -5.92 -28.69 -39.92
C LEU A 5 -6.57 -28.12 -38.65
N THR A 6 -7.60 -28.79 -38.12
CA THR A 6 -8.28 -28.32 -36.89
C THR A 6 -7.42 -28.47 -35.64
N THR A 7 -6.56 -29.48 -35.56
CA THR A 7 -5.60 -29.66 -34.45
C THR A 7 -4.45 -28.64 -34.52
N ALA A 8 -4.00 -28.27 -35.72
CA ALA A 8 -2.98 -27.23 -35.90
C ALA A 8 -3.50 -25.82 -35.50
N ALA A 9 -4.76 -25.51 -35.79
CA ALA A 9 -5.37 -24.24 -35.40
C ALA A 9 -5.56 -24.09 -33.88
N LEU A 10 -5.83 -25.18 -33.16
CA LEU A 10 -5.99 -25.20 -31.71
C LEU A 10 -4.64 -25.07 -30.96
N LEU A 11 -3.55 -25.54 -31.57
CA LEU A 11 -2.19 -25.36 -31.06
C LEU A 11 -1.68 -23.92 -31.28
N LEU A 12 -2.10 -23.26 -32.36
CA LEU A 12 -1.67 -21.89 -32.66
C LEU A 12 -2.35 -20.84 -31.76
N SER A 13 -3.58 -21.08 -31.30
CA SER A 13 -4.28 -20.20 -30.37
C SER A 13 -3.74 -20.28 -28.93
N ALA A 14 -3.09 -21.39 -28.54
CA ALA A 14 -2.45 -21.53 -27.23
C ALA A 14 -1.13 -20.76 -27.09
N VAL A 15 -0.52 -20.30 -28.20
CA VAL A 15 0.75 -19.54 -28.19
C VAL A 15 0.51 -18.01 -28.08
N MET A 16 -0.74 -17.55 -28.15
CA MET A 16 -1.10 -16.17 -27.80
C MET A 16 -1.24 -15.99 -26.29
N SER A 17 -0.23 -16.43 -25.54
CA SER A 17 -0.11 -16.13 -24.11
C SER A 17 0.08 -14.62 -23.92
N ASN A 18 -0.88 -14.02 -23.21
CA ASN A 18 -0.97 -12.60 -22.87
C ASN A 18 0.39 -12.00 -22.48
N TYR A 19 0.82 -10.96 -23.22
CA TYR A 19 1.87 -10.08 -22.73
C TYR A 19 1.33 -9.33 -21.50
N VAL A 20 1.70 -9.79 -20.31
CA VAL A 20 1.58 -8.97 -19.10
C VAL A 20 2.62 -7.87 -19.22
N HIS A 21 2.18 -6.68 -19.61
CA HIS A 21 3.00 -5.47 -19.49
C HIS A 21 2.98 -5.01 -18.04
N ALA A 22 3.97 -5.47 -17.28
CA ALA A 22 4.30 -4.89 -16.00
C ALA A 22 5.25 -3.72 -16.25
N GLY A 23 4.82 -2.50 -15.91
CA GLY A 23 5.67 -1.31 -15.98
C GLY A 23 6.70 -1.30 -14.86
N VAL A 24 6.45 -0.48 -13.84
CA VAL A 24 7.31 -0.38 -12.65
C VAL A 24 6.67 -1.09 -11.47
N VAL A 25 7.38 -2.03 -10.87
CA VAL A 25 6.97 -2.83 -9.71
C VAL A 25 7.71 -2.39 -8.46
N MET A 26 7.00 -2.35 -7.34
CA MET A 26 7.54 -1.95 -6.05
C MET A 26 7.75 -3.16 -5.15
N GLY A 27 8.74 -3.07 -4.25
CA GLY A 27 9.12 -4.15 -3.35
C GLY A 27 8.10 -4.50 -2.26
N GLY A 28 7.06 -3.68 -2.09
CA GLY A 28 6.00 -3.92 -1.11
C GLY A 28 4.88 -2.89 -1.22
N THR A 29 3.84 -3.08 -0.42
CA THR A 29 2.65 -2.19 -0.36
C THR A 29 2.73 -1.16 0.78
N ARG A 30 3.76 -1.27 1.63
CA ARG A 30 4.02 -0.40 2.78
C ARG A 30 5.46 -0.54 3.25
N VAL A 31 5.89 0.42 4.06
CA VAL A 31 7.19 0.45 4.73
C VAL A 31 6.96 0.52 6.23
N ILE A 32 7.59 -0.37 6.99
CA ILE A 32 7.71 -0.23 8.44
C ILE A 32 9.09 0.35 8.72
N TYR A 33 9.13 1.48 9.44
CA TYR A 33 10.36 2.13 9.89
C TYR A 33 10.48 1.96 11.41
N PRO A 34 11.25 1.00 11.91
CA PRO A 34 11.49 0.86 13.34
C PRO A 34 12.39 2.00 13.85
N GLN A 35 12.02 2.61 14.96
CA GLN A 35 12.86 3.61 15.63
C GLN A 35 14.23 3.01 15.98
N GLY A 36 15.28 3.80 15.80
CA GLY A 36 16.68 3.39 16.02
C GLY A 36 17.35 2.73 14.81
N LYS A 37 16.60 2.43 13.73
CA LYS A 37 17.22 2.12 12.43
C LYS A 37 17.69 3.41 11.77
N ARG A 38 18.87 3.36 11.13
CA ARG A 38 19.41 4.48 10.34
C ARG A 38 18.60 4.69 9.08
N GLU A 39 18.33 3.62 8.36
CA GLU A 39 17.57 3.63 7.12
C GLU A 39 16.79 2.33 6.93
N VAL A 40 15.77 2.37 6.07
CA VAL A 40 15.07 1.20 5.54
C VAL A 40 15.07 1.25 4.02
N SER A 41 15.05 0.07 3.40
CA SER A 41 15.11 -0.09 1.94
C SER A 41 13.74 -0.35 1.34
N PHE A 42 13.47 0.23 0.17
CA PHE A 42 12.28 -0.02 -0.63
C PHE A 42 12.68 -0.21 -2.10
N SER A 43 12.53 -1.41 -2.65
CA SER A 43 12.97 -1.67 -4.02
C SER A 43 11.98 -1.17 -5.07
N VAL A 44 12.52 -0.74 -6.20
CA VAL A 44 11.77 -0.36 -7.41
C VAL A 44 12.40 -1.07 -8.59
N THR A 45 11.60 -1.83 -9.33
CA THR A 45 12.06 -2.65 -10.46
C THR A 45 11.29 -2.24 -11.71
N ASN A 46 12.01 -2.00 -12.80
CA ASN A 46 11.41 -1.86 -14.11
C ASN A 46 11.30 -3.24 -14.75
N MET A 47 10.08 -3.71 -15.02
CA MET A 47 9.86 -5.01 -15.64
C MET A 47 9.74 -4.91 -17.17
N GLU A 48 9.83 -3.69 -17.73
CA GLU A 48 9.87 -3.48 -19.17
C GLU A 48 11.21 -3.88 -19.76
N LYS A 49 11.18 -4.48 -20.95
CA LYS A 49 12.37 -4.94 -21.68
C LYS A 49 13.05 -3.87 -22.52
N GLN A 50 12.34 -2.78 -22.82
CA GLN A 50 12.81 -1.76 -23.78
C GLN A 50 12.61 -0.34 -23.29
N THR A 51 11.68 -0.12 -22.36
CA THR A 51 11.28 1.22 -21.94
C THR A 51 11.98 1.58 -20.63
N PRO A 52 12.91 2.56 -20.62
CA PRO A 52 13.42 3.12 -19.37
C PRO A 52 12.34 4.01 -18.73
N TYR A 53 12.42 4.23 -17.42
CA TYR A 53 11.60 5.21 -16.72
C TYR A 53 12.46 6.20 -15.96
N LEU A 54 11.98 7.44 -15.83
CA LEU A 54 12.50 8.37 -14.84
C LEU A 54 11.67 8.19 -13.56
N ILE A 55 12.33 7.84 -12.46
CA ILE A 55 11.70 7.61 -11.16
C ILE A 55 11.96 8.82 -10.27
N GLN A 56 10.90 9.47 -9.82
CA GLN A 56 10.95 10.53 -8.83
C GLN A 56 10.34 10.02 -7.52
N SER A 57 11.01 10.22 -6.40
CA SER A 57 10.53 9.82 -5.08
C SER A 57 10.61 10.96 -4.06
N TRP A 58 9.59 11.05 -3.20
CA TRP A 58 9.53 12.02 -2.11
C TRP A 58 8.59 11.53 -1.01
N ILE A 59 8.75 12.09 0.20
CA ILE A 59 7.91 11.75 1.35
C ILE A 59 7.07 12.97 1.74
N GLU A 60 5.80 12.74 2.05
CA GLU A 60 4.85 13.77 2.49
C GLU A 60 4.12 13.31 3.78
N ASN A 61 3.55 14.27 4.51
CA ASN A 61 2.72 13.95 5.66
C ASN A 61 1.47 13.16 5.24
N PHE A 62 0.99 12.32 6.16
CA PHE A 62 -0.22 11.55 5.89
C PHE A 62 -1.48 12.41 5.81
N ASP A 63 -1.61 13.39 6.72
CA ASP A 63 -2.63 14.43 6.67
C ASP A 63 -2.17 15.56 5.75
N SER A 64 -2.94 15.83 4.70
CA SER A 64 -2.67 16.90 3.73
C SER A 64 -2.79 18.30 4.34
N LYS A 65 -3.46 18.45 5.48
CA LYS A 65 -3.53 19.72 6.22
C LYS A 65 -2.25 20.01 7.02
N ASN A 66 -1.42 19.00 7.26
CA ASN A 66 -0.14 19.20 7.94
C ASN A 66 0.89 19.77 6.96
N THR A 67 1.19 21.06 7.10
CA THR A 67 2.13 21.80 6.25
C THR A 67 3.59 21.70 6.70
N GLN A 68 3.87 21.03 7.83
CA GLN A 68 5.25 20.82 8.30
C GLN A 68 6.00 19.90 7.34
N THR A 69 7.33 20.00 7.28
CA THR A 69 8.12 19.04 6.50
C THR A 69 8.05 17.66 7.14
N ALA A 70 7.73 16.63 6.35
CA ALA A 70 7.76 15.25 6.83
C ALA A 70 9.18 14.89 7.28
N PRO A 71 9.37 14.20 8.42
CA PRO A 71 10.68 14.02 9.03
C PRO A 71 11.47 12.86 8.41
N PHE A 72 11.40 12.72 7.10
CA PHE A 72 12.09 11.67 6.36
C PHE A 72 12.66 12.20 5.05
N VAL A 73 13.77 11.59 4.65
CA VAL A 73 14.38 11.77 3.33
C VAL A 73 14.38 10.43 2.63
N VAL A 74 14.13 10.46 1.31
CA VAL A 74 14.27 9.30 0.42
C VAL A 74 15.39 9.56 -0.57
N THR A 75 16.25 8.57 -0.79
CA THR A 75 17.42 8.66 -1.67
C THR A 75 17.53 7.43 -2.56
N PRO A 76 17.76 7.59 -3.88
CA PRO A 76 17.81 8.85 -4.62
C PRO A 76 16.41 9.47 -4.85
N PRO A 77 16.26 10.80 -4.81
CA PRO A 77 14.98 11.47 -5.05
C PRO A 77 14.58 11.49 -6.54
N LEU A 78 15.55 11.36 -7.45
CA LEU A 78 15.34 11.30 -8.89
C LEU A 78 16.43 10.44 -9.53
N PHE A 79 16.05 9.46 -10.35
CA PHE A 79 17.00 8.63 -11.08
C PHE A 79 16.35 7.99 -12.30
N ARG A 80 17.16 7.67 -13.30
CA ARG A 80 16.74 6.86 -14.43
C ARG A 80 16.81 5.38 -14.04
N LEU A 81 15.76 4.63 -14.37
CA LEU A 81 15.66 3.20 -14.17
C LEU A 81 15.54 2.54 -15.54
N ASP A 82 16.62 1.91 -15.99
CA ASP A 82 16.72 1.25 -17.28
C ASP A 82 15.86 -0.03 -17.34
N PRO A 83 15.61 -0.58 -18.55
CA PRO A 83 14.90 -1.84 -18.72
C PRO A 83 15.45 -2.96 -17.84
N GLU A 84 14.56 -3.74 -17.25
CA GLU A 84 14.87 -4.89 -16.37
C GLU A 84 15.73 -4.54 -15.14
N GLN A 85 16.00 -3.25 -14.90
CA GLN A 85 16.81 -2.80 -13.79
C GLN A 85 16.01 -2.81 -12.49
N LYS A 86 16.67 -3.23 -11.42
CA LYS A 86 16.22 -3.05 -10.04
C LYS A 86 17.08 -1.99 -9.36
N ASN A 87 16.43 -1.05 -8.67
CA ASN A 87 17.10 -0.10 -7.78
C ASN A 87 16.46 -0.11 -6.39
N VAL A 88 17.13 0.48 -5.40
CA VAL A 88 16.67 0.57 -4.01
C VAL A 88 16.59 2.03 -3.58
N LEU A 89 15.41 2.42 -3.11
CA LEU A 89 15.20 3.66 -2.38
C LEU A 89 15.59 3.44 -0.92
N ARG A 90 16.45 4.31 -0.39
CA ARG A 90 16.80 4.38 1.04
C ARG A 90 15.98 5.47 1.70
N ILE A 91 15.25 5.11 2.74
CA ILE A 91 14.42 6.03 3.53
C ILE A 91 15.11 6.23 4.87
N SER A 92 15.38 7.46 5.25
CA SER A 92 16.05 7.82 6.52
C SER A 92 15.21 8.83 7.29
N TYR A 93 15.08 8.64 8.60
CA TYR A 93 14.44 9.58 9.52
C TYR A 93 15.44 10.66 9.93
N ILE A 94 15.01 11.93 9.94
CA ILE A 94 15.91 13.08 10.17
C ILE A 94 15.91 13.60 11.61
N GLY A 95 15.21 12.93 12.53
CA GLY A 95 15.30 13.22 13.97
C GLY A 95 14.24 14.16 14.54
N THR A 96 13.34 14.73 13.73
CA THR A 96 12.25 15.59 14.24
C THR A 96 11.33 14.79 15.17
N PRO A 97 11.14 15.20 16.44
CA PRO A 97 10.41 14.43 17.43
C PRO A 97 9.04 13.93 16.94
N LEU A 98 8.80 12.63 17.12
CA LEU A 98 7.51 11.97 16.88
C LEU A 98 6.98 11.38 18.20
N PRO A 99 5.66 11.16 18.31
CA PRO A 99 5.06 10.48 19.46
C PRO A 99 5.79 9.15 19.77
N ALA A 100 6.20 8.97 21.02
CA ALA A 100 6.88 7.76 21.47
C ALA A 100 5.89 6.68 21.96
N ASP A 101 4.65 7.05 22.22
CA ASP A 101 3.59 6.19 22.78
C ASP A 101 2.75 5.48 21.70
N ARG A 102 2.91 5.85 20.42
CA ARG A 102 2.13 5.31 19.30
C ARG A 102 2.88 5.41 17.97
N GLU A 103 2.43 4.63 16.99
CA GLU A 103 2.90 4.78 15.61
C GLU A 103 2.56 6.15 15.01
N SER A 104 3.39 6.58 14.07
CA SER A 104 3.10 7.70 13.17
C SER A 104 3.09 7.21 11.72
N VAL A 105 2.31 7.85 10.85
CA VAL A 105 2.16 7.44 9.45
C VAL A 105 2.48 8.58 8.48
N PHE A 106 3.13 8.24 7.37
CA PHE A 106 3.52 9.15 6.28
C PHE A 106 3.29 8.49 4.92
N TRP A 107 3.40 9.27 3.84
CA TRP A 107 3.32 8.75 2.48
C TRP A 107 4.69 8.77 1.81
N LEU A 108 5.16 7.63 1.32
CA LEU A 108 6.17 7.53 0.27
C LEU A 108 5.47 7.66 -1.08
N ASN A 109 5.85 8.65 -1.86
CA ASN A 109 5.41 8.79 -3.24
C ASN A 109 6.52 8.28 -4.17
N VAL A 110 6.13 7.46 -5.15
CA VAL A 110 7.01 7.06 -6.24
C VAL A 110 6.28 7.33 -7.55
N LYS A 111 6.81 8.26 -8.35
CA LYS A 111 6.29 8.65 -9.65
C LYS A 111 7.20 8.09 -10.73
N ASN A 112 6.67 7.26 -11.62
CA ASN A 112 7.35 6.83 -12.82
C ASN A 112 6.90 7.69 -14.01
N ILE A 113 7.88 8.20 -14.74
CA ILE A 113 7.68 9.08 -15.88
C ILE A 113 8.21 8.35 -17.11
N ALA A 114 7.31 8.05 -18.04
CA ALA A 114 7.65 7.40 -19.30
C ALA A 114 8.38 8.38 -20.24
N PRO A 115 9.28 7.89 -21.12
CA PRO A 115 9.95 8.73 -22.10
C PRO A 115 8.94 9.25 -23.13
N ALA A 116 9.10 10.49 -23.56
CA ALA A 116 8.36 11.02 -24.71
C ALA A 116 8.87 10.33 -25.99
N ARG A 117 7.97 9.82 -26.83
CA ARG A 117 8.32 9.27 -28.15
C ARG A 117 8.36 10.40 -29.19
N LYS A 118 9.36 10.40 -30.07
CA LYS A 118 9.65 11.49 -31.03
C LYS A 118 8.70 11.58 -32.25
N GLU A 119 7.61 10.84 -32.28
CA GLU A 119 6.72 10.80 -33.46
C GLU A 119 5.54 11.78 -33.33
N ASN A 120 5.27 12.54 -34.39
CA ASN A 120 4.26 13.61 -34.48
C ASN A 120 2.79 13.13 -34.59
N SER A 121 2.40 12.08 -33.90
CA SER A 121 0.98 11.67 -33.82
C SER A 121 0.39 11.97 -32.44
N ASN A 122 -0.94 12.10 -32.36
CA ASN A 122 -1.66 12.28 -31.11
C ASN A 122 -1.38 11.08 -30.18
N LYS A 123 -0.54 11.26 -29.15
CA LYS A 123 -0.19 10.20 -28.21
C LYS A 123 -0.59 10.54 -26.78
N LEU A 124 -1.13 9.52 -26.12
CA LEU A 124 -1.41 9.51 -24.69
C LEU A 124 -0.15 9.07 -23.94
N GLN A 125 0.39 9.95 -23.08
CA GLN A 125 1.46 9.60 -22.15
C GLN A 125 0.87 9.38 -20.76
N ILE A 126 1.15 8.21 -20.18
CA ILE A 126 0.70 7.84 -18.83
C ILE A 126 1.89 7.91 -17.88
N ASN A 127 1.78 8.77 -16.86
CA ASN A 127 2.70 8.82 -15.74
C ASN A 127 1.94 8.38 -14.49
N VAL A 128 2.45 7.39 -13.76
CA VAL A 128 1.77 6.85 -12.58
C VAL A 128 2.44 7.38 -11.31
N LYS A 129 1.64 7.84 -10.35
CA LYS A 129 2.10 8.20 -9.00
C LYS A 129 1.54 7.18 -8.02
N SER A 130 2.40 6.32 -7.49
CA SER A 130 2.03 5.36 -6.45
C SER A 130 2.34 5.93 -5.08
N LYS A 131 1.42 5.72 -4.12
CA LYS A 131 1.57 6.15 -2.72
C LYS A 131 1.63 4.94 -1.80
N PHE A 132 2.65 4.87 -0.95
CA PHE A 132 2.86 3.81 0.02
C PHE A 132 2.88 4.38 1.42
N LYS A 133 2.27 3.69 2.38
CA LYS A 133 2.32 4.12 3.79
C LYS A 133 3.70 3.80 4.37
N ILE A 134 4.30 4.76 5.05
CA ILE A 134 5.43 4.56 5.95
C ILE A 134 4.87 4.60 7.38
N PHE A 135 5.01 3.52 8.13
CA PHE A 135 4.68 3.48 9.55
C PHE A 135 5.96 3.62 10.36
N PHE A 136 6.14 4.77 11.02
CA PHE A 136 7.20 4.94 12.01
C PHE A 136 6.74 4.29 13.31
N ARG A 137 7.53 3.30 13.77
CA ARG A 137 7.21 2.50 14.95
C ARG A 137 8.23 2.76 16.05
N PRO A 138 7.86 3.49 17.12
CA PRO A 138 8.67 3.64 18.32
C PRO A 138 9.08 2.30 18.93
N GLN A 139 10.21 2.28 19.63
CA GLN A 139 10.60 1.13 20.45
C GLN A 139 9.76 1.09 21.74
N GLY A 140 9.45 -0.12 22.22
CA GLY A 140 8.75 -0.30 23.50
C GLY A 140 7.23 -0.09 23.47
N LEU A 141 6.60 0.01 22.30
CA LEU A 141 5.15 0.00 22.20
C LEU A 141 4.58 -1.30 22.80
N LYS A 142 3.49 -1.17 23.57
CA LYS A 142 2.84 -2.30 24.23
C LYS A 142 2.11 -3.18 23.21
N GLY A 143 2.16 -4.50 23.43
CA GLY A 143 1.45 -5.50 22.62
C GLY A 143 2.12 -5.80 21.29
N GLU A 144 1.60 -6.81 20.59
CA GLU A 144 2.16 -7.27 19.32
C GLU A 144 1.46 -6.63 18.11
N PRO A 145 2.20 -5.98 17.18
CA PRO A 145 1.59 -5.35 16.01
C PRO A 145 0.75 -6.32 15.17
N ALA A 146 1.21 -7.58 15.05
CA ALA A 146 0.53 -8.63 14.29
C ALA A 146 -0.83 -9.06 14.88
N LEU A 147 -1.04 -8.83 16.19
CA LEU A 147 -2.27 -9.18 16.90
C LEU A 147 -3.14 -7.96 17.24
N ALA A 148 -2.64 -6.74 17.04
CA ALA A 148 -3.33 -5.50 17.37
C ALA A 148 -4.73 -5.40 16.74
N TYR A 149 -4.88 -5.88 15.50
CA TYR A 149 -6.19 -5.87 14.81
C TYR A 149 -7.27 -6.68 15.54
N LYS A 150 -6.92 -7.67 16.36
CA LYS A 150 -7.88 -8.49 17.11
C LYS A 150 -8.41 -7.78 18.35
N GLN A 151 -7.73 -6.72 18.80
CA GLN A 151 -8.12 -5.94 19.98
C GLN A 151 -9.10 -4.83 19.64
N LEU A 152 -9.45 -4.67 18.35
CA LEU A 152 -10.48 -3.74 17.93
C LEU A 152 -11.82 -4.15 18.52
N THR A 153 -12.56 -3.18 19.04
CA THR A 153 -13.93 -3.36 19.50
C THR A 153 -14.87 -2.59 18.59
N PHE A 154 -16.04 -3.17 18.31
CA PHE A 154 -17.06 -2.55 17.50
C PHE A 154 -18.29 -2.23 18.33
N SER A 155 -18.88 -1.05 18.14
CA SER A 155 -20.15 -0.67 18.73
C SER A 155 -21.10 -0.19 17.65
N CYS A 156 -22.39 -0.41 17.89
CA CYS A 156 -23.44 0.06 17.01
C CYS A 156 -24.32 1.10 17.68
N ASP A 157 -24.69 2.11 16.92
CA ASP A 157 -25.73 3.08 17.25
C ASP A 157 -26.64 3.26 16.02
N GLY A 158 -27.74 2.49 15.97
CA GLY A 158 -28.69 2.47 14.86
C GLY A 158 -28.04 2.12 13.51
N ASN A 159 -27.83 3.16 12.67
CA ASN A 159 -27.22 3.05 11.34
C ASN A 159 -25.75 3.47 11.31
N ARG A 160 -25.06 3.38 12.44
CA ARG A 160 -23.67 3.79 12.58
C ARG A 160 -22.86 2.72 13.29
N LEU A 161 -21.94 2.10 12.54
CA LEU A 161 -20.91 1.22 13.10
C LEU A 161 -19.69 2.05 13.49
N THR A 162 -19.21 1.87 14.73
CA THR A 162 -17.98 2.48 15.22
C THR A 162 -16.97 1.39 15.57
N ALA A 163 -15.81 1.38 14.94
CA ALA A 163 -14.64 0.64 15.39
C ALA A 163 -13.83 1.51 16.34
N HIS A 164 -13.42 0.96 17.48
CA HIS A 164 -12.51 1.55 18.43
C HIS A 164 -11.18 0.79 18.40
N ASN A 165 -10.07 1.52 18.32
CA ASN A 165 -8.72 0.96 18.37
C ASN A 165 -8.03 1.34 19.69
N PRO A 166 -7.96 0.41 20.67
CA PRO A 166 -7.28 0.67 21.94
C PRO A 166 -5.75 0.51 21.85
N THR A 167 -5.19 0.19 20.68
CA THR A 167 -3.77 -0.17 20.52
C THR A 167 -2.91 1.00 20.02
N PRO A 168 -1.58 0.96 20.23
CA PRO A 168 -0.66 1.99 19.73
C PRO A 168 -0.35 1.85 18.22
N TYR A 169 -1.04 0.96 17.49
CA TYR A 169 -0.74 0.62 16.09
C TYR A 169 -1.84 1.09 15.13
N PHE A 170 -1.47 1.46 13.91
CA PHE A 170 -2.42 1.69 12.82
C PHE A 170 -2.93 0.35 12.27
N ILE A 171 -4.24 0.19 12.16
CA ILE A 171 -4.84 -0.99 11.53
C ILE A 171 -5.43 -0.60 10.19
N SER A 172 -4.82 -1.07 9.09
CA SER A 172 -5.38 -0.95 7.75
C SER A 172 -6.29 -2.13 7.46
N PHE A 173 -7.58 -1.88 7.32
CA PHE A 173 -8.54 -2.90 6.97
C PHE A 173 -8.39 -3.31 5.50
N TYR A 174 -8.34 -4.62 5.28
CA TYR A 174 -8.61 -5.19 3.96
C TYR A 174 -10.12 -5.25 3.72
N GLN A 175 -10.86 -5.71 4.74
CA GLN A 175 -12.31 -5.82 4.69
C GLN A 175 -12.89 -5.70 6.09
N VAL A 176 -14.08 -5.09 6.16
CA VAL A 176 -14.98 -5.13 7.32
C VAL A 176 -16.35 -5.51 6.79
N LYS A 177 -17.02 -6.46 7.45
CA LYS A 177 -18.38 -6.89 7.14
C LYS A 177 -19.25 -6.80 8.37
N VAL A 178 -20.51 -6.41 8.17
CA VAL A 178 -21.58 -6.54 9.16
C VAL A 178 -22.54 -7.59 8.62
N ALA A 179 -22.69 -8.70 9.35
CA ALA A 179 -23.29 -9.93 8.84
C ALA A 179 -22.68 -10.32 7.48
N ALA A 180 -23.48 -10.29 6.41
CA ALA A 180 -23.03 -10.62 5.06
C ALA A 180 -22.54 -9.40 4.23
N SER A 181 -22.80 -8.18 4.70
CA SER A 181 -22.60 -6.96 3.93
C SER A 181 -21.21 -6.36 4.17
N ALA A 182 -20.42 -6.23 3.11
CA ALA A 182 -19.09 -5.62 3.18
C ALA A 182 -19.16 -4.09 3.09
N ILE A 183 -18.38 -3.43 3.94
CA ILE A 183 -18.14 -1.99 3.86
C ILE A 183 -17.20 -1.72 2.67
N LYS A 184 -17.65 -0.87 1.73
CA LYS A 184 -16.92 -0.57 0.49
C LYS A 184 -15.55 0.11 0.75
N GLU A 185 -15.50 1.01 1.72
CA GLU A 185 -14.30 1.79 2.06
C GLU A 185 -13.93 1.63 3.55
N PRO A 186 -13.41 0.46 3.94
CA PRO A 186 -13.11 0.19 5.34
C PRO A 186 -11.91 1.02 5.81
N GLY A 187 -10.96 1.33 4.94
CA GLY A 187 -9.85 2.25 5.21
C GLY A 187 -8.93 1.84 6.36
N MET A 188 -8.47 2.80 7.15
CA MET A 188 -7.49 2.59 8.23
C MET A 188 -7.92 3.32 9.51
N ILE A 189 -7.72 2.70 10.66
CA ILE A 189 -7.96 3.29 11.97
C ILE A 189 -6.63 3.62 12.65
N ALA A 190 -6.55 4.81 13.26
CA ALA A 190 -5.33 5.29 13.91
C ALA A 190 -5.18 4.72 15.32
N PRO A 191 -3.98 4.77 15.92
CA PRO A 191 -3.78 4.42 17.32
C PRO A 191 -4.71 5.20 18.25
N PHE A 192 -5.29 4.53 19.24
CA PHE A 192 -6.14 5.16 20.27
C PHE A 192 -7.25 6.05 19.70
N SER A 193 -7.89 5.59 18.63
CA SER A 193 -8.88 6.37 17.88
C SER A 193 -10.09 5.54 17.49
N ASP A 194 -11.14 6.22 17.04
CA ASP A 194 -12.32 5.60 16.47
C ASP A 194 -12.39 5.79 14.95
N ARG A 195 -13.02 4.84 14.27
CA ARG A 195 -13.44 4.98 12.87
C ARG A 195 -14.92 4.62 12.75
N ARG A 196 -15.67 5.43 12.01
CA ARG A 196 -17.13 5.31 11.90
C ARG A 196 -17.54 5.07 10.45
N TRP A 197 -18.58 4.27 10.26
CA TRP A 197 -19.21 4.05 8.96
C TRP A 197 -20.74 4.14 9.10
N ASN A 198 -21.37 4.77 8.12
CA ASN A 198 -22.83 4.82 8.02
C ASN A 198 -23.31 3.51 7.38
N THR A 199 -23.66 2.55 8.21
CA THR A 199 -24.16 1.23 7.81
C THR A 199 -25.09 0.72 8.90
N ALA A 200 -26.21 0.11 8.51
CA ALA A 200 -27.11 -0.55 9.45
C ALA A 200 -26.35 -1.67 10.16
N CYS A 201 -26.37 -1.65 11.49
CA CYS A 201 -25.81 -2.77 12.22
C CYS A 201 -26.90 -3.80 12.49
N GLY A 202 -26.66 -5.02 12.03
CA GLY A 202 -27.55 -6.15 12.26
C GLY A 202 -26.74 -7.42 12.15
N GLY A 203 -26.22 -7.89 13.30
CA GLY A 203 -25.45 -9.13 13.41
C GLY A 203 -23.95 -8.93 13.59
N ALA A 204 -23.21 -10.05 13.55
CA ALA A 204 -21.79 -10.10 13.86
C ALA A 204 -20.94 -9.27 12.89
N VAL A 205 -19.94 -8.59 13.44
CA VAL A 205 -18.93 -7.86 12.68
C VAL A 205 -17.73 -8.76 12.46
N SER A 206 -17.26 -8.88 11.22
CA SER A 206 -16.03 -9.60 10.88
C SER A 206 -15.07 -8.72 10.10
N TRP A 207 -13.77 -8.88 10.32
CA TRP A 207 -12.76 -8.06 9.65
C TRP A 207 -11.44 -8.80 9.41
N GLN A 208 -10.72 -8.31 8.40
CA GLN A 208 -9.35 -8.67 8.10
C GLN A 208 -8.54 -7.39 7.91
N ALA A 209 -7.28 -7.43 8.34
CA ALA A 209 -6.33 -6.35 8.17
C ALA A 209 -5.21 -6.75 7.20
N ILE A 210 -4.47 -5.74 6.75
CA ILE A 210 -3.21 -5.90 6.02
C ILE A 210 -2.08 -5.87 7.05
N ASN A 211 -1.27 -6.93 7.11
CA ASN A 211 -0.13 -7.03 8.03
C ASN A 211 1.06 -6.19 7.54
N ASP A 212 2.16 -6.19 8.31
CA ASP A 212 3.38 -5.42 8.00
C ASP A 212 4.04 -5.81 6.67
N PHE A 213 3.84 -7.06 6.22
CA PHE A 213 4.40 -7.61 4.99
C PHE A 213 3.46 -7.45 3.78
N GLY A 214 2.31 -6.79 3.95
CA GLY A 214 1.32 -6.60 2.89
C GLY A 214 0.38 -7.79 2.66
N GLY A 215 0.48 -8.85 3.47
CA GLY A 215 -0.42 -10.00 3.45
C GLY A 215 -1.69 -9.80 4.29
N LEU A 216 -2.67 -10.69 4.10
CA LEU A 216 -3.93 -10.66 4.85
C LEU A 216 -3.79 -11.36 6.19
N THR A 217 -4.37 -10.77 7.24
CA THR A 217 -4.52 -11.44 8.53
C THR A 217 -5.63 -12.50 8.48
N ARG A 218 -5.67 -13.37 9.48
CA ARG A 218 -6.84 -14.23 9.72
C ARG A 218 -8.06 -13.35 10.04
N VAL A 219 -9.24 -13.85 9.69
CA VAL A 219 -10.52 -13.19 10.03
C VAL A 219 -10.65 -13.09 11.55
N ALA A 220 -11.00 -11.92 12.04
CA ALA A 220 -11.47 -11.70 13.41
C ALA A 220 -12.96 -11.36 13.37
N THR A 221 -13.68 -11.70 14.45
CA THR A 221 -15.13 -11.54 14.54
C THR A 221 -15.51 -11.06 15.93
N GLN A 222 -16.52 -10.20 16.00
CA GLN A 222 -17.20 -9.79 17.21
C GLN A 222 -18.70 -9.95 17.00
N SER A 223 -19.37 -10.64 17.93
CA SER A 223 -20.82 -10.84 17.92
C SER A 223 -21.55 -9.69 18.60
#